data_AF-A0A1C3XTG9-F1
#
_entry.id   AF-A0A1C3XTG9-F1
#
_cell.length_a   1.000
_cell.length_b   1.000
_cell.length_c   1.000
_cell.angle_alpha   90.00
_cell.angle_beta   90.00
_cell.angle_gamma   90.00
#
_symmetry.space_group_name_H-M   'P 1'
#
loop_
_entity.id
_entity.type
_entity.pdbx_description
1 polymer ?
#
loop_
_entity_poly.entity_id
_entity_poly.type
_entity_poly.pdbx_seq_one_letter_code
_entity_poly.pdbx_strand_id
1 'polypeptide(L)'
;MTRRTLGILLAGSLVAATAAMAIPVTPDPARDGPTKNIQINWSHTKRSNGFVDDTWWALRGRCAPDHLGERLLCDTVGLLTQATSRTFEAKMSDDMGLPLVDRWALMTAKNSPFMRSAHVETPLGLEAVLGFYRAALERRGWTENDGAVVEPDRAVVAFTTSDGPALLRLVRQDNTTIADLALRKPLAATARIQPAPGQVMLLLGNKTDEAADITVNERTIRLAAHAGEELIDFDAAADELPDSQKIDLPPGTYKVTLKLKGSAAQTREFEVAVNETWGLLVGPEGAPLPIRMY
;
A
#
# COMPACT_ATOMS: atom_id res chain seq x y z
N MET A 1 -79.86 -33.40 4.12
CA MET A 1 -78.62 -33.38 3.32
C MET A 1 -77.72 -32.26 3.85
N THR A 2 -77.14 -32.43 5.05
CA THR A 2 -75.69 -32.72 5.35
C THR A 2 -74.72 -31.64 4.82
N ARG A 3 -74.28 -30.69 5.68
CA ARG A 3 -73.05 -30.64 6.53
C ARG A 3 -71.74 -30.46 5.72
N ARG A 4 -70.67 -29.77 6.13
CA ARG A 4 -70.29 -28.72 7.13
C ARG A 4 -68.74 -28.56 6.92
N THR A 5 -68.17 -27.42 7.31
CA THR A 5 -66.78 -27.18 7.81
C THR A 5 -65.52 -27.09 6.90
N LEU A 6 -64.85 -25.92 7.04
CA LEU A 6 -63.42 -25.58 7.29
C LEU A 6 -62.23 -26.38 6.67
N GLY A 7 -61.21 -25.62 6.23
CA GLY A 7 -59.81 -26.08 6.18
C GLY A 7 -58.83 -25.13 5.45
N ILE A 8 -57.90 -24.52 6.19
CA ILE A 8 -56.78 -23.65 5.78
C ILE A 8 -55.63 -24.47 5.15
N LEU A 9 -54.87 -23.91 4.19
CA LEU A 9 -53.38 -23.96 4.18
C LEU A 9 -52.74 -23.08 3.10
N LEU A 10 -51.63 -22.45 3.51
CA LEU A 10 -50.77 -21.50 2.82
C LEU A 10 -49.98 -22.12 1.65
N ALA A 11 -49.67 -21.30 0.65
CA ALA A 11 -48.39 -21.39 -0.07
C ALA A 11 -47.96 -19.97 -0.48
N GLY A 12 -46.92 -19.46 0.19
CA GLY A 12 -46.27 -18.20 -0.15
C GLY A 12 -45.34 -18.40 -1.34
N SER A 13 -45.44 -17.49 -2.32
CA SER A 13 -44.45 -17.36 -3.38
C SER A 13 -43.54 -16.18 -3.07
N LEU A 14 -42.33 -16.51 -2.63
CA LEU A 14 -41.20 -15.62 -2.47
C LEU A 14 -40.68 -15.24 -3.86
N VAL A 15 -40.90 -14.01 -4.31
CA VAL A 15 -40.14 -13.46 -5.45
C VAL A 15 -38.83 -12.94 -4.87
N ALA A 16 -37.77 -13.73 -4.99
CA ALA A 16 -36.42 -13.30 -4.66
C ALA A 16 -35.94 -12.31 -5.71
N ALA A 17 -36.08 -11.02 -5.43
CA ALA A 17 -35.32 -9.99 -6.10
C ALA A 17 -33.87 -10.07 -5.60
N THR A 18 -32.96 -10.55 -6.45
CA THR A 18 -31.52 -10.40 -6.24
C THR A 18 -31.15 -8.92 -6.33
N ALA A 19 -31.24 -8.21 -5.21
CA ALA A 19 -30.59 -6.93 -5.04
C ALA A 19 -29.08 -7.18 -4.92
N ALA A 20 -28.34 -6.92 -5.99
CA ALA A 20 -26.90 -6.69 -5.91
C ALA A 20 -26.70 -5.44 -5.06
N MET A 21 -26.38 -5.62 -3.77
CA MET A 21 -25.99 -4.50 -2.91
C MET A 21 -24.59 -4.03 -3.35
N ALA A 22 -24.56 -3.04 -4.23
CA ALA A 22 -23.47 -2.09 -4.27
C ALA A 22 -23.51 -1.35 -2.93
N ILE A 23 -22.61 -1.69 -2.01
CA ILE A 23 -22.43 -0.94 -0.76
C ILE A 23 -21.59 0.29 -1.14
N PRO A 24 -22.15 1.52 -1.09
CA PRO A 24 -21.34 2.71 -1.23
C PRO A 24 -20.49 2.83 0.04
N VAL A 25 -19.17 2.90 -0.14
CA VAL A 25 -18.24 3.21 0.96
C VAL A 25 -18.28 4.73 1.19
N THR A 26 -19.36 5.22 1.78
CA THR A 26 -19.39 6.57 2.35
C THR A 26 -18.93 6.49 3.80
N PRO A 27 -17.91 7.24 4.23
CA PRO A 27 -17.56 7.33 5.64
C PRO A 27 -18.72 8.00 6.40
N ASP A 28 -19.33 7.27 7.34
CA ASP A 28 -20.30 7.83 8.27
C ASP A 28 -19.54 8.57 9.40
N PRO A 29 -19.71 9.89 9.56
CA PRO A 29 -18.95 10.70 10.51
C PRO A 29 -19.41 10.56 11.98
N ALA A 30 -20.34 9.65 12.32
CA ALA A 30 -20.91 9.56 13.67
C ALA A 30 -20.43 8.37 14.54
N ARG A 31 -19.30 7.74 14.21
CA ARG A 31 -18.71 6.65 15.03
C ARG A 31 -17.25 6.92 15.41
N ASP A 32 -17.03 8.01 16.14
CA ASP A 32 -15.76 8.25 16.84
C ASP A 32 -15.79 7.61 18.23
N GLY A 33 -15.30 6.37 18.29
CA GLY A 33 -14.82 5.65 19.47
C GLY A 33 -13.64 4.77 19.05
N PRO A 34 -12.76 4.28 19.97
CA PRO A 34 -11.42 3.77 19.65
C PRO A 34 -11.43 2.37 19.00
N THR A 35 -12.21 2.18 17.95
CA THR A 35 -12.19 1.00 17.10
C THR A 35 -11.05 1.14 16.10
N LYS A 36 -10.10 0.21 16.15
CA LYS A 36 -8.89 0.14 15.32
C LYS A 36 -9.28 -0.08 13.84
N ASN A 37 -9.41 1.02 13.11
CA ASN A 37 -9.88 1.07 11.73
C ASN A 37 -8.72 0.82 10.75
N ILE A 38 -9.00 0.17 9.61
CA ILE A 38 -8.11 0.26 8.43
C ILE A 38 -8.30 1.67 7.87
N GLN A 39 -7.23 2.46 7.85
CA GLN A 39 -7.22 3.75 7.16
C GLN A 39 -6.81 3.49 5.71
N ILE A 40 -7.65 3.90 4.76
CA ILE A 40 -7.45 3.68 3.33
C ILE A 40 -7.63 5.01 2.63
N ASN A 41 -6.75 5.30 1.67
CA ASN A 41 -6.94 6.40 0.74
C ASN A 41 -6.37 5.98 -0.60
N TRP A 42 -6.98 6.48 -1.66
CA TRP A 42 -6.52 6.28 -3.02
C TRP A 42 -6.77 7.55 -3.83
N SER A 43 -5.91 7.79 -4.80
CA SER A 43 -6.07 8.83 -5.81
C SER A 43 -6.02 8.18 -7.19
N HIS A 44 -6.86 8.68 -8.10
CA HIS A 44 -6.87 8.30 -9.50
C HIS A 44 -6.89 9.56 -10.34
N THR A 45 -5.85 9.71 -11.16
CA THR A 45 -5.75 10.80 -12.12
C THR A 45 -5.74 10.23 -13.52
N LYS A 46 -6.78 10.56 -14.30
CA LYS A 46 -6.85 10.24 -15.73
C LYS A 46 -6.54 11.48 -16.55
N ARG A 47 -5.51 11.40 -17.38
CA ARG A 47 -5.04 12.49 -18.22
C ARG A 47 -5.68 12.48 -19.60
N SER A 48 -5.65 13.63 -20.26
CA SER A 48 -6.20 13.82 -21.62
C SER A 48 -5.48 12.99 -22.69
N ASN A 49 -4.21 12.64 -22.46
CA ASN A 49 -3.44 11.70 -23.28
C ASN A 49 -3.75 10.22 -22.98
N GLY A 50 -4.73 9.95 -22.12
CA GLY A 50 -5.16 8.60 -21.73
C GLY A 50 -4.32 7.97 -20.63
N PHE A 51 -3.29 8.65 -20.12
CA PHE A 51 -2.48 8.14 -19.01
C PHE A 51 -3.30 8.07 -17.72
N VAL A 52 -3.05 6.99 -16.99
CA VAL A 52 -3.62 6.77 -15.67
C VAL A 52 -2.48 6.86 -14.67
N ASP A 53 -2.74 7.57 -13.59
CA ASP A 53 -1.90 7.61 -12.41
C ASP A 53 -2.72 7.28 -11.16
N ASP A 54 -2.52 6.07 -10.63
CA ASP A 54 -3.17 5.62 -9.40
C ASP A 54 -2.16 5.55 -8.27
N THR A 55 -2.52 6.11 -7.11
CA THR A 55 -1.77 5.91 -5.88
C THR A 55 -2.72 5.38 -4.81
N TRP A 56 -2.36 4.27 -4.20
CA TRP A 56 -3.09 3.65 -3.10
C TRP A 56 -2.21 3.63 -1.87
N TRP A 57 -2.79 3.85 -0.71
CA TRP A 57 -2.17 3.45 0.54
C TRP A 57 -3.21 2.98 1.53
N ALA A 58 -2.79 2.07 2.39
CA ALA A 58 -3.58 1.66 3.52
C ALA A 58 -2.71 1.34 4.74
N LEU A 59 -3.22 1.70 5.90
CA LEU A 59 -2.64 1.41 7.20
C LEU A 59 -3.64 0.59 8.00
N ARG A 60 -3.16 -0.51 8.59
CA ARG A 60 -3.94 -1.32 9.50
C ARG A 60 -3.46 -1.08 10.92
N GLY A 61 -4.34 -0.53 11.75
CA GLY A 61 -4.08 -0.42 13.19
C GLY A 61 -3.78 -1.78 13.79
N ARG A 62 -2.72 -1.89 14.61
CA ARG A 62 -2.42 -3.12 15.34
C ARG A 62 -3.33 -3.24 16.57
N CYS A 63 -4.07 -4.34 16.64
CA CYS A 63 -4.67 -4.78 17.89
C CYS A 63 -3.56 -5.31 18.81
N ALA A 64 -2.94 -4.44 19.60
CA ALA A 64 -2.22 -4.82 20.82
C ALA A 64 -3.24 -4.78 21.98
N PRO A 65 -3.71 -5.92 22.48
CA PRO A 65 -4.59 -5.96 23.64
C PRO A 65 -3.77 -5.99 24.93
N ASP A 66 -4.04 -5.06 25.84
CA ASP A 66 -3.34 -4.99 27.14
C ASP A 66 -3.98 -5.91 28.19
N HIS A 67 -5.20 -6.40 27.93
CA HIS A 67 -5.89 -7.37 28.78
C HIS A 67 -6.91 -8.27 28.06
N LEU A 68 -7.31 -9.37 28.71
CA LEU A 68 -8.12 -10.46 28.14
C LEU A 68 -9.46 -10.01 27.51
N GLY A 69 -10.12 -8.99 28.07
CA GLY A 69 -11.37 -8.45 27.49
C GLY A 69 -11.17 -7.79 26.13
N GLU A 70 -10.03 -7.11 25.94
CA GLU A 70 -9.64 -6.54 24.64
C GLU A 70 -9.20 -7.60 23.64
N ARG A 71 -8.68 -8.75 24.10
CA ARG A 71 -8.35 -9.88 23.19
C ARG A 71 -9.60 -10.40 22.50
N LEU A 72 -10.68 -10.62 23.26
CA LEU A 72 -11.96 -11.12 22.72
C LEU A 72 -12.66 -10.12 21.80
N LEU A 73 -12.50 -8.81 22.07
CA LEU A 73 -12.98 -7.75 21.19
C LEU A 73 -12.09 -7.61 19.94
N CYS A 74 -10.78 -7.77 20.07
CA CYS A 74 -9.84 -7.81 18.94
C CYS A 74 -10.11 -9.01 18.02
N ASP A 75 -10.51 -10.17 18.54
CA ASP A 75 -10.80 -11.36 17.72
C ASP A 75 -12.08 -11.18 16.89
N THR A 76 -13.15 -10.65 17.50
CA THR A 76 -14.44 -10.42 16.82
C THR A 76 -14.36 -9.26 15.83
N VAL A 77 -13.68 -8.16 16.18
CA VAL A 77 -13.38 -7.05 15.26
C VAL A 77 -12.42 -7.52 14.17
N GLY A 78 -11.41 -8.32 14.51
CA GLY A 78 -10.43 -8.87 13.57
C GLY A 78 -11.08 -9.69 12.45
N LEU A 79 -12.13 -10.46 12.73
CA LEU A 79 -12.89 -11.20 11.70
C LEU A 79 -13.62 -10.26 10.73
N LEU A 80 -14.23 -9.18 11.22
CA LEU A 80 -14.89 -8.17 10.39
C LEU A 80 -13.88 -7.37 9.56
N THR A 81 -12.75 -6.99 10.17
CA THR A 81 -11.62 -6.33 9.50
C THR A 81 -10.98 -7.23 8.45
N GLN A 82 -10.93 -8.56 8.66
CA GLN A 82 -10.42 -9.51 7.66
C GLN A 82 -11.34 -9.62 6.45
N ALA A 83 -12.66 -9.61 6.63
CA ALA A 83 -13.60 -9.67 5.51
C ALA A 83 -13.51 -8.41 4.62
N THR A 84 -13.50 -7.22 5.23
CA THR A 84 -13.31 -5.95 4.51
C THR A 84 -11.92 -5.85 3.89
N SER A 85 -10.90 -6.40 4.56
CA SER A 85 -9.55 -6.51 4.03
C SER A 85 -9.48 -7.36 2.77
N ARG A 86 -10.15 -8.51 2.71
CA ARG A 86 -10.12 -9.37 1.51
C ARG A 86 -10.74 -8.69 0.30
N THR A 87 -11.83 -7.96 0.50
CA THR A 87 -12.44 -7.16 -0.58
C THR A 87 -11.50 -6.05 -1.05
N PHE A 88 -10.82 -5.38 -0.12
CA PHE A 88 -9.81 -4.38 -0.45
C PHE A 88 -8.60 -4.99 -1.18
N GLU A 89 -8.06 -6.09 -0.67
CA GLU A 89 -6.91 -6.81 -1.23
C GLU A 89 -7.19 -7.24 -2.67
N ALA A 90 -8.37 -7.82 -2.92
CA ALA A 90 -8.81 -8.20 -4.26
C ALA A 90 -8.92 -6.97 -5.17
N LYS A 91 -9.64 -5.93 -4.73
CA LYS A 91 -9.83 -4.71 -5.52
C LYS A 91 -8.49 -4.04 -5.87
N MET A 92 -7.63 -3.82 -4.88
CA MET A 92 -6.31 -3.22 -5.11
C MET A 92 -5.47 -4.13 -6.02
N SER A 93 -5.49 -5.45 -5.81
CA SER A 93 -4.72 -6.38 -6.66
C SER A 93 -5.19 -6.44 -8.11
N ASP A 94 -6.49 -6.20 -8.34
CA ASP A 94 -7.10 -6.13 -9.66
C ASP A 94 -6.82 -4.79 -10.33
N ASP A 95 -7.08 -3.68 -9.63
CA ASP A 95 -6.88 -2.31 -10.13
C ASP A 95 -5.39 -2.02 -10.42
N MET A 96 -4.50 -2.42 -9.51
CA MET A 96 -3.06 -2.17 -9.63
C MET A 96 -2.33 -3.25 -10.43
N GLY A 97 -2.97 -4.40 -10.67
CA GLY A 97 -2.34 -5.53 -11.34
C GLY A 97 -1.22 -6.20 -10.54
N LEU A 98 -1.13 -5.97 -9.23
CA LEU A 98 -0.10 -6.54 -8.35
C LEU A 98 -0.72 -7.30 -7.17
N PRO A 99 -0.33 -8.55 -6.89
CA PRO A 99 -0.91 -9.31 -5.79
C PRO A 99 -0.52 -8.72 -4.43
N LEU A 100 -1.49 -8.68 -3.50
CA LEU A 100 -1.28 -8.26 -2.12
C LEU A 100 -1.32 -9.47 -1.18
N VAL A 101 -0.22 -9.68 -0.45
CA VAL A 101 -0.15 -10.72 0.58
C VAL A 101 -1.08 -10.38 1.74
N ASP A 102 -1.66 -11.38 2.40
CA ASP A 102 -2.54 -11.15 3.55
C ASP A 102 -1.81 -10.56 4.77
N ARG A 103 -2.61 -10.15 5.76
CA ARG A 103 -2.13 -9.72 7.09
C ARG A 103 -1.14 -8.56 7.09
N TRP A 104 -1.11 -7.75 6.04
CA TRP A 104 -0.31 -6.53 5.97
C TRP A 104 -0.69 -5.50 7.05
N ALA A 105 0.31 -4.74 7.50
CA ALA A 105 0.20 -3.61 8.42
C ALA A 105 0.20 -2.27 7.68
N LEU A 106 0.99 -2.19 6.61
CA LEU A 106 1.10 -1.05 5.72
C LEU A 106 1.15 -1.55 4.29
N MET A 107 0.46 -0.85 3.39
CA MET A 107 0.71 -1.00 1.97
C MET A 107 0.65 0.35 1.27
N THR A 108 1.49 0.50 0.24
CA THR A 108 1.32 1.52 -0.79
C THR A 108 1.42 0.88 -2.16
N ALA A 109 0.76 1.45 -3.16
CA ALA A 109 0.90 1.02 -4.54
C ALA A 109 0.80 2.21 -5.49
N LYS A 110 1.53 2.13 -6.60
CA LYS A 110 1.55 3.14 -7.66
C LYS A 110 1.33 2.48 -9.01
N ASN A 111 0.50 3.08 -9.85
CA ASN A 111 0.32 2.69 -11.24
C ASN A 111 0.47 3.96 -12.07
N SER A 112 1.71 4.29 -12.41
CA SER A 112 2.05 5.45 -13.22
C SER A 112 2.27 5.05 -14.69
N PRO A 113 2.49 5.99 -15.60
CA PRO A 113 2.85 5.67 -16.99
C PRO A 113 4.15 4.86 -17.13
N PHE A 114 5.05 4.89 -16.13
CA PHE A 114 6.39 4.28 -16.20
C PHE A 114 6.50 2.99 -15.41
N MET A 115 5.66 2.78 -14.40
CA MET A 115 5.73 1.56 -13.60
C MET A 115 4.40 1.23 -12.92
N ARG A 116 4.26 -0.05 -12.56
CA ARG A 116 3.40 -0.49 -11.46
C ARG A 116 4.30 -0.86 -10.30
N SER A 117 3.97 -0.43 -9.09
CA SER A 117 4.72 -0.79 -7.89
C SER A 117 3.82 -0.99 -6.69
N ALA A 118 4.27 -1.83 -5.77
CA ALA A 118 3.65 -2.02 -4.46
C ALA A 118 4.75 -2.19 -3.42
N HIS A 119 4.56 -1.53 -2.28
CA HIS A 119 5.34 -1.72 -1.06
C HIS A 119 4.41 -2.25 0.02
N VAL A 120 4.78 -3.35 0.67
CA VAL A 120 3.93 -4.02 1.66
C VAL A 120 4.75 -4.41 2.87
N GLU A 121 4.29 -4.02 4.06
CA GLU A 121 4.83 -4.48 5.33
C GLU A 121 3.88 -5.54 5.94
N THR A 122 4.39 -6.73 6.22
CA THR A 122 3.59 -7.85 6.77
C THR A 122 4.33 -8.58 7.89
N PRO A 123 3.65 -9.06 8.95
CA PRO A 123 4.30 -9.84 10.00
C PRO A 123 4.67 -11.27 9.56
N LEU A 124 4.20 -11.71 8.40
CA LEU A 124 4.51 -13.03 7.84
C LEU A 124 6.01 -13.22 7.62
N GLY A 125 6.49 -14.45 7.77
CA GLY A 125 7.89 -14.80 7.50
C GLY A 125 8.25 -14.69 6.02
N LEU A 126 9.54 -14.44 5.74
CA LEU A 126 10.04 -14.20 4.38
C LEU A 126 9.71 -15.35 3.41
N GLU A 127 9.90 -16.60 3.83
CA GLU A 127 9.60 -17.78 3.01
C GLU A 127 8.13 -17.84 2.60
N ALA A 128 7.21 -17.54 3.53
CA ALA A 128 5.78 -17.55 3.26
C ALA A 128 5.38 -16.43 2.28
N VAL A 129 5.98 -15.25 2.43
CA VAL A 129 5.76 -14.10 1.52
C VAL A 129 6.31 -14.41 0.13
N LEU A 130 7.52 -14.97 0.04
CA LEU A 130 8.12 -15.38 -1.23
C LEU A 130 7.29 -16.44 -1.96
N GLY A 131 6.85 -17.47 -1.24
CA GLY A 131 5.97 -18.50 -1.78
C GLY A 131 4.64 -17.94 -2.29
N PHE A 132 4.04 -17.01 -1.55
CA PHE A 132 2.84 -16.30 -1.99
C PHE A 132 3.07 -15.56 -3.31
N TYR A 133 4.11 -14.72 -3.40
CA TYR A 133 4.35 -13.93 -4.61
C TYR A 133 4.67 -14.81 -5.82
N ARG A 134 5.52 -15.84 -5.68
CA ARG A 134 5.80 -16.78 -6.76
C ARG A 134 4.52 -17.40 -7.31
N ALA A 135 3.68 -17.98 -6.45
CA ALA A 135 2.44 -18.61 -6.86
C ALA A 135 1.39 -17.62 -7.42
N ALA A 136 1.36 -16.39 -6.92
CA ALA A 136 0.44 -15.36 -7.39
C ALA A 136 0.87 -14.78 -8.75
N LEU A 137 2.17 -14.57 -8.96
CA LEU A 137 2.72 -14.02 -10.20
C LEU A 137 2.76 -15.05 -11.32
N GLU A 138 3.07 -16.32 -11.04
CA GLU A 138 2.99 -17.41 -12.01
C GLU A 138 1.57 -17.54 -12.59
N ARG A 139 0.53 -17.48 -11.73
CA ARG A 139 -0.87 -17.49 -12.17
C ARG A 139 -1.26 -16.29 -13.04
N ARG A 140 -0.50 -15.18 -12.96
CA ARG A 140 -0.65 -13.99 -13.81
C ARG A 140 0.19 -14.08 -15.09
N GLY A 141 0.83 -15.22 -15.36
CA GLY A 141 1.66 -15.46 -16.54
C GLY A 141 3.05 -14.83 -16.47
N TRP A 142 3.53 -14.50 -15.26
CA TRP A 142 4.89 -13.98 -15.08
C TRP A 142 5.86 -15.14 -14.97
N THR A 143 7.01 -15.01 -15.64
CA THR A 143 8.06 -16.03 -15.63
C THR A 143 9.19 -15.56 -14.73
N GLU A 144 9.53 -16.35 -13.70
CA GLU A 144 10.72 -16.12 -12.88
C GLU A 144 11.98 -16.32 -13.74
N ASN A 145 12.90 -15.36 -13.68
CA ASN A 145 14.18 -15.45 -14.38
C ASN A 145 15.19 -16.23 -13.52
N ASP A 146 16.20 -16.81 -14.17
CA ASP A 146 17.34 -17.40 -13.47
C ASP A 146 18.09 -16.34 -12.65
N GLY A 147 18.75 -16.77 -11.57
CA GLY A 147 19.57 -15.90 -10.73
C GLY A 147 18.85 -15.27 -9.54
N ALA A 148 17.71 -15.83 -9.12
CA ALA A 148 17.08 -15.46 -7.86
C ALA A 148 18.05 -15.61 -6.68
N VAL A 149 18.19 -14.55 -5.88
CA VAL A 149 18.96 -14.58 -4.63
C VAL A 149 17.98 -14.80 -3.50
N VAL A 150 18.14 -15.88 -2.73
CA VAL A 150 17.28 -16.20 -1.58
C VAL A 150 18.16 -16.53 -0.39
N GLU A 151 18.11 -15.66 0.61
CA GLU A 151 18.83 -15.69 1.87
C GLU A 151 17.81 -15.74 3.02
N PRO A 152 18.22 -16.06 4.26
CA PRO A 152 17.28 -16.17 5.39
C PRO A 152 16.47 -14.90 5.67
N ASP A 153 17.06 -13.73 5.42
CA ASP A 153 16.51 -12.41 5.70
C ASP A 153 16.30 -11.55 4.44
N ARG A 154 16.59 -12.07 3.24
CA ARG A 154 16.47 -11.35 1.99
C ARG A 154 16.07 -12.26 0.83
N ALA A 155 15.25 -11.77 -0.09
CA ALA A 155 15.11 -12.37 -1.40
C ALA A 155 15.03 -11.33 -2.51
N VAL A 156 15.66 -11.58 -3.64
CA VAL A 156 15.58 -10.74 -4.84
C VAL A 156 15.29 -11.65 -6.02
N VAL A 157 14.14 -11.44 -6.66
CA VAL A 157 13.65 -12.28 -7.75
C VAL A 157 13.23 -11.41 -8.91
N ALA A 158 13.82 -11.65 -10.08
CA ALA A 158 13.44 -10.97 -11.32
C ALA A 158 12.40 -11.79 -12.07
N PHE A 159 11.45 -11.09 -12.70
CA PHE A 159 10.41 -11.71 -13.52
C PHE A 159 10.35 -11.07 -14.90
N THR A 160 10.01 -11.87 -15.90
CA THR A 160 9.64 -11.42 -17.24
C THR A 160 8.12 -11.44 -17.38
N THR A 161 7.56 -10.37 -17.94
CA THR A 161 6.12 -10.18 -18.17
C THR A 161 5.87 -9.64 -19.57
N SER A 162 4.61 -9.64 -20.04
CA SER A 162 4.24 -8.98 -21.31
C SER A 162 4.46 -7.48 -21.31
N ASP A 163 4.38 -6.85 -20.13
CA ASP A 163 4.36 -5.39 -19.97
C ASP A 163 5.76 -4.82 -19.69
N GLY A 164 6.75 -5.69 -19.44
CA GLY A 164 8.14 -5.33 -19.17
C GLY A 164 8.78 -6.15 -18.05
N PRO A 165 10.04 -5.84 -17.69
CA PRO A 165 10.74 -6.52 -16.61
C PRO A 165 10.15 -6.12 -15.25
N ALA A 166 10.10 -7.09 -14.34
CA ALA A 166 9.68 -6.88 -12.96
C ALA A 166 10.69 -7.41 -11.96
N LEU A 167 10.67 -6.83 -10.75
CA LEU A 167 11.56 -7.16 -9.64
C LEU A 167 10.75 -7.26 -8.36
N LEU A 168 10.91 -8.37 -7.65
CA LEU A 168 10.46 -8.56 -6.27
C LEU A 168 11.68 -8.50 -5.35
N ARG A 169 11.67 -7.57 -4.39
CA ARG A 169 12.64 -7.51 -3.29
C ARG A 169 11.92 -7.74 -1.97
N LEU A 170 12.39 -8.73 -1.22
CA LEU A 170 11.92 -9.04 0.12
C LEU A 170 13.05 -8.80 1.12
N VAL A 171 12.74 -8.15 2.23
CA VAL A 171 13.68 -7.94 3.34
C VAL A 171 12.98 -8.25 4.64
N ARG A 172 13.62 -9.02 5.51
CA ARG A 172 13.17 -9.26 6.88
C ARG A 172 13.82 -8.23 7.80
N GLN A 173 12.99 -7.42 8.45
CA GLN A 173 13.39 -6.46 9.47
C GLN A 173 12.62 -6.76 10.75
N ASP A 174 13.33 -7.19 11.79
CA ASP A 174 12.74 -7.69 13.04
C ASP A 174 11.66 -8.77 12.78
N ASN A 175 10.42 -8.45 13.16
CA ASN A 175 9.25 -9.31 12.99
C ASN A 175 8.41 -8.98 11.76
N THR A 176 8.90 -8.12 10.88
CA THR A 176 8.21 -7.65 9.68
C THR A 176 8.99 -8.10 8.44
N THR A 177 8.29 -8.63 7.44
CA THR A 177 8.81 -8.77 6.09
C THR A 177 8.27 -7.62 5.25
N ILE A 178 9.18 -6.89 4.62
CA ILE A 178 8.90 -5.86 3.64
C ILE A 178 8.98 -6.49 2.26
N ALA A 179 7.96 -6.27 1.44
CA ALA A 179 7.90 -6.69 0.05
C ALA A 179 7.76 -5.48 -0.87
N ASP A 180 8.77 -5.26 -1.70
CA ASP A 180 8.74 -4.30 -2.80
C ASP A 180 8.59 -5.05 -4.12
N LEU A 181 7.45 -4.91 -4.78
CA LEU A 181 7.21 -5.44 -6.12
C LEU A 181 7.12 -4.28 -7.10
N ALA A 182 7.91 -4.34 -8.18
CA ALA A 182 7.88 -3.32 -9.23
C ALA A 182 7.89 -3.96 -10.61
N LEU A 183 7.09 -3.42 -11.52
CA LEU A 183 7.06 -3.74 -12.95
C LEU A 183 7.32 -2.45 -13.73
N ARG A 184 8.37 -2.43 -14.54
CA ARG A 184 8.69 -1.30 -15.42
C ARG A 184 7.89 -1.40 -16.71
N LYS A 185 7.24 -0.29 -17.08
CA LYS A 185 6.54 -0.13 -18.36
C LYS A 185 7.51 0.42 -19.41
N PRO A 186 7.26 0.20 -20.71
CA PRO A 186 8.17 0.61 -21.78
C PRO A 186 8.27 2.13 -21.99
N LEU A 187 7.45 2.95 -21.32
CA LEU A 187 7.50 4.39 -21.45
C LEU A 187 8.74 4.96 -20.75
N ALA A 188 9.45 5.88 -21.41
CA ALA A 188 10.60 6.55 -20.82
C ALA A 188 10.14 7.52 -19.73
N ALA A 189 10.62 7.33 -18.50
CA ALA A 189 10.44 8.28 -17.40
C ALA A 189 10.84 9.70 -17.81
N THR A 190 10.12 10.69 -17.29
CA THR A 190 10.54 12.08 -17.47
C THR A 190 11.87 12.28 -16.73
N ALA A 191 12.76 13.08 -17.31
CA ALA A 191 14.09 13.32 -16.76
C ALA A 191 14.10 13.87 -15.32
N ARG A 192 12.94 14.34 -14.80
CA ARG A 192 12.82 14.95 -13.47
C ARG A 192 12.47 13.98 -12.34
N ILE A 193 11.90 12.81 -12.66
CA ILE A 193 11.75 11.71 -11.69
C ILE A 193 12.84 10.66 -11.83
N GLN A 194 13.69 10.77 -12.85
CA GLN A 194 14.82 9.88 -13.04
C GLN A 194 15.96 10.32 -12.11
N PRO A 195 16.47 9.44 -11.24
CA PRO A 195 17.57 9.80 -10.36
C PRO A 195 18.86 10.01 -11.17
N ALA A 196 19.82 10.71 -10.58
CA ALA A 196 21.15 10.82 -11.17
C ALA A 196 21.75 9.41 -11.41
N PRO A 197 22.54 9.20 -12.48
CA PRO A 197 23.14 7.90 -12.77
C PRO A 197 23.90 7.34 -11.57
N GLY A 198 23.56 6.11 -11.16
CA GLY A 198 24.20 5.46 -10.02
C GLY A 198 23.64 5.86 -8.65
N GLN A 199 22.61 6.71 -8.61
CA GLN A 199 21.99 7.20 -7.37
C GLN A 199 20.53 6.80 -7.24
N VAL A 200 19.98 7.15 -6.09
CA VAL A 200 18.58 7.07 -5.71
C VAL A 200 18.10 8.49 -5.46
N MET A 201 16.87 8.79 -5.86
CA MET A 201 16.21 10.04 -5.52
C MET A 201 15.06 9.79 -4.54
N LEU A 202 15.07 10.50 -3.41
CA LEU A 202 13.93 10.58 -2.50
C LEU A 202 13.21 11.90 -2.69
N LEU A 203 11.89 11.81 -2.83
CA LEU A 203 11.01 12.97 -2.85
C LEU A 203 10.20 12.98 -1.56
N LEU A 204 10.22 14.09 -0.83
CA LEU A 204 9.65 14.18 0.52
C LEU A 204 8.38 15.01 0.53
N GLY A 205 7.35 14.53 1.22
CA GLY A 205 6.11 15.29 1.36
C GLY A 205 5.37 14.99 2.66
N ASN A 206 4.39 15.82 2.96
CA ASN A 206 3.59 15.75 4.15
C ASN A 206 2.11 15.91 3.80
N LYS A 207 1.32 14.87 4.07
CA LYS A 207 -0.13 14.84 3.79
C LYS A 207 -0.99 15.27 4.99
N THR A 208 -0.36 15.66 6.08
CA THR A 208 -1.05 15.95 7.34
C THR A 208 -1.26 17.44 7.52
N ASP A 209 -2.24 17.78 8.37
CA ASP A 209 -2.56 19.15 8.77
C ASP A 209 -1.51 19.76 9.72
N GLU A 210 -0.51 18.98 10.12
CA GLU A 210 0.53 19.36 11.08
C GLU A 210 1.90 19.38 10.42
N ALA A 211 2.81 20.22 10.93
CA ALA A 211 4.19 20.19 10.47
C ALA A 211 4.90 18.88 10.90
N ALA A 212 5.79 18.38 10.04
CA ALA A 212 6.52 17.14 10.26
C ALA A 212 8.03 17.31 10.04
N ASP A 213 8.83 16.62 10.84
CA ASP A 213 10.26 16.46 10.62
C ASP A 213 10.53 15.09 10.00
N ILE A 214 11.17 15.08 8.83
CA ILE A 214 11.69 13.87 8.20
C ILE A 214 13.21 13.86 8.34
N THR A 215 13.76 12.83 8.96
CA THR A 215 15.20 12.59 9.03
C THR A 215 15.58 11.39 8.17
N VAL A 216 16.43 11.62 7.16
CA VAL A 216 17.05 10.58 6.33
C VAL A 216 18.54 10.86 6.24
N ASN A 217 19.38 9.84 6.42
CA ASN A 217 20.83 9.98 6.33
C ASN A 217 21.36 11.14 7.21
N GLU A 218 20.89 11.19 8.46
CA GLU A 218 21.19 12.24 9.46
C GLU A 218 20.76 13.67 9.09
N ARG A 219 20.21 13.88 7.89
CA ARG A 219 19.66 15.15 7.43
C ARG A 219 18.20 15.24 7.85
N THR A 220 17.87 16.26 8.64
CA THR A 220 16.49 16.55 9.04
C THR A 220 15.91 17.66 8.19
N ILE A 221 14.73 17.43 7.61
CA ILE A 221 14.00 18.35 6.76
C ILE A 221 12.63 18.59 7.40
N ARG A 222 12.35 19.85 7.69
CA ARG A 222 11.05 20.30 8.21
C ARG A 222 10.11 20.51 7.03
N LEU A 223 8.99 19.80 7.04
CA LEU A 223 7.89 19.96 6.12
C LEU A 223 6.76 20.72 6.81
N ALA A 224 6.23 21.76 6.14
CA ALA A 224 4.98 22.38 6.57
C ALA A 224 3.82 21.39 6.39
N ALA A 225 2.67 21.69 7.01
CA ALA A 225 1.43 20.98 6.68
C ALA A 225 1.18 21.04 5.17
N HIS A 226 0.73 19.94 4.58
CA HIS A 226 0.46 19.79 3.14
C HIS A 226 1.65 20.03 2.19
N ALA A 227 2.88 20.19 2.70
CA ALA A 227 4.04 20.41 1.84
C ALA A 227 4.31 19.19 0.96
N GLY A 228 4.17 19.32 -0.35
CA GLY A 228 4.38 18.20 -1.28
C GLY A 228 3.36 17.08 -1.17
N GLU A 229 2.13 17.35 -0.71
CA GLU A 229 1.08 16.32 -0.61
C GLU A 229 0.69 15.72 -1.97
N GLU A 230 0.88 16.49 -3.04
CA GLU A 230 0.70 16.12 -4.43
C GLU A 230 1.78 15.17 -4.97
N LEU A 231 2.74 14.74 -4.13
CA LEU A 231 3.68 13.65 -4.47
C LEU A 231 3.00 12.36 -4.94
N ILE A 232 1.73 12.19 -4.58
CA ILE A 232 0.89 11.09 -5.04
C ILE A 232 0.50 11.22 -6.51
N ASP A 233 0.65 12.39 -7.14
CA ASP A 233 0.46 12.65 -8.57
C ASP A 233 1.83 12.80 -9.25
N PHE A 234 2.07 11.97 -10.25
CA PHE A 234 3.32 11.87 -10.99
C PHE A 234 3.76 13.20 -11.64
N ASP A 235 2.84 13.98 -12.22
CA ASP A 235 3.21 15.20 -12.95
C ASP A 235 3.63 16.33 -12.00
N ALA A 236 3.01 16.39 -10.82
CA ALA A 236 3.33 17.38 -9.79
C ALA A 236 4.58 17.01 -8.98
N ALA A 237 4.82 15.70 -8.79
CA ALA A 237 5.76 15.19 -7.80
C ALA A 237 7.20 15.71 -7.93
N ALA A 238 7.73 15.87 -9.14
CA ALA A 238 9.09 16.39 -9.31
C ALA A 238 9.15 17.86 -9.74
N ASP A 239 8.12 18.36 -10.42
CA ASP A 239 8.16 19.71 -11.01
C ASP A 239 7.83 20.80 -10.00
N GLU A 240 6.99 20.49 -9.00
CA GLU A 240 6.49 21.47 -8.03
C GLU A 240 7.26 21.44 -6.71
N LEU A 241 8.03 20.37 -6.46
CA LEU A 241 8.81 20.25 -5.23
C LEU A 241 10.06 21.14 -5.24
N PRO A 242 10.31 21.90 -4.16
CA PRO A 242 11.56 22.60 -3.98
C PRO A 242 12.72 21.61 -3.83
N ASP A 243 13.93 22.03 -4.20
CA ASP A 243 15.14 21.19 -4.11
C ASP A 243 15.42 20.70 -2.68
N SER A 244 14.93 21.40 -1.66
CA SER A 244 15.03 20.95 -0.26
C SER A 244 14.23 19.68 0.04
N GLN A 245 13.23 19.35 -0.78
CA GLN A 245 12.40 18.15 -0.68
C GLN A 245 12.84 17.04 -1.65
N LYS A 246 13.95 17.24 -2.37
CA LYS A 246 14.58 16.26 -3.24
C LYS A 246 15.94 15.89 -2.66
N ILE A 247 16.15 14.60 -2.40
CA ILE A 247 17.43 14.11 -1.87
C ILE A 247 17.97 13.06 -2.80
N ASP A 248 19.13 13.34 -3.39
CA ASP A 248 19.93 12.31 -4.03
C ASP A 248 20.85 11.63 -3.02
N LEU A 249 20.90 10.31 -3.06
CA LEU A 249 21.77 9.50 -2.21
C LEU A 249 22.26 8.23 -2.93
N PRO A 250 23.39 7.65 -2.50
CA PRO A 250 23.82 6.35 -3.02
C PRO A 250 22.80 5.25 -2.68
N PRO A 251 22.80 4.12 -3.39
CA PRO A 251 22.00 2.96 -2.99
C PRO A 251 22.46 2.41 -1.64
N GLY A 252 21.52 1.89 -0.84
CA GLY A 252 21.82 1.39 0.49
C GLY A 252 20.58 1.27 1.39
N THR A 253 20.82 0.93 2.66
CA THR A 253 19.78 0.91 3.69
C THR A 253 19.89 2.15 4.55
N TYR A 254 18.78 2.87 4.71
CA TYR A 254 18.71 4.12 5.44
C TYR A 254 17.69 4.05 6.56
N LYS A 255 18.07 4.58 7.72
CA LYS A 255 17.13 4.81 8.82
C LYS A 255 16.34 6.09 8.52
N VAL A 256 15.04 5.94 8.27
CA VAL A 256 14.10 7.04 8.06
C VAL A 256 13.34 7.26 9.35
N THR A 257 13.41 8.47 9.90
CA THR A 257 12.65 8.86 11.09
C THR A 257 11.66 9.96 10.74
N LEU A 258 10.39 9.75 11.08
CA LEU A 258 9.33 10.73 10.94
C LEU A 258 8.84 11.17 12.31
N LYS A 259 8.70 12.48 12.49
CA LYS A 259 8.16 13.04 13.72
C LYS A 259 7.13 14.11 13.39
N LEU A 260 5.87 13.78 13.62
CA LEU A 260 4.80 14.77 13.60
C LEU A 260 4.85 15.63 14.87
N LYS A 261 4.47 16.89 14.77
CA LYS A 261 4.33 17.77 15.94
C LYS A 261 3.38 17.12 16.96
N GLY A 262 3.84 16.96 18.21
CA GLY A 262 3.04 16.38 19.29
C GLY A 262 2.94 14.84 19.29
N SER A 263 3.54 14.14 18.33
CA SER A 263 3.53 12.67 18.26
C SER A 263 4.90 12.07 18.57
N ALA A 264 4.91 10.76 18.91
CA ALA A 264 6.14 10.00 19.01
C ALA A 264 6.82 9.89 17.63
N ALA A 265 8.14 9.88 17.61
CA ALA A 265 8.88 9.65 16.37
C ALA A 265 8.71 8.19 15.93
N GLN A 266 8.40 7.98 14.66
CA GLN A 266 8.38 6.66 14.03
C GLN A 266 9.65 6.47 13.24
N THR A 267 10.27 5.31 13.36
CA THR A 267 11.50 5.00 12.62
C THR A 267 11.36 3.70 11.85
N ARG A 268 11.88 3.68 10.61
CA ARG A 268 11.93 2.51 9.73
C ARG A 268 13.29 2.40 9.06
N GLU A 269 13.70 1.18 8.76
CA GLU A 269 14.79 0.94 7.83
C GLU A 269 14.22 0.87 6.42
N PHE A 270 14.84 1.60 5.51
CA PHE A 270 14.37 1.75 4.15
C PHE A 270 15.51 1.44 3.19
N GLU A 271 15.37 0.33 2.47
CA GLU A 271 16.35 -0.08 1.48
C GLU A 271 15.98 0.48 0.11
N VAL A 272 16.97 1.10 -0.53
CA VAL A 272 16.85 1.64 -1.87
C VAL A 272 17.99 1.13 -2.75
N ALA A 273 17.66 0.83 -4.01
CA ALA A 273 18.61 0.34 -4.99
C ALA A 273 18.87 1.39 -6.08
N VAL A 274 19.93 1.17 -6.85
CA VAL A 274 20.36 2.08 -7.91
C VAL A 274 19.25 2.32 -8.93
N ASN A 275 19.15 3.55 -9.44
CA ASN A 275 18.16 3.95 -10.42
C ASN A 275 16.71 3.80 -9.92
N GLU A 276 16.48 4.04 -8.63
CA GLU A 276 15.16 4.11 -8.03
C GLU A 276 14.81 5.53 -7.61
N THR A 277 13.52 5.86 -7.73
CA THR A 277 12.95 7.07 -7.13
C THR A 277 11.82 6.69 -6.21
N TRP A 278 11.83 7.24 -5.01
CA TRP A 278 10.83 6.96 -3.98
C TRP A 278 10.23 8.25 -3.44
N GLY A 279 8.92 8.32 -3.36
CA GLY A 279 8.20 9.28 -2.55
C GLY A 279 8.15 8.80 -1.10
N LEU A 280 8.55 9.62 -0.14
CA LEU A 280 8.35 9.40 1.28
C LEU A 280 7.35 10.42 1.81
N LEU A 281 6.10 9.98 1.93
CA LEU A 281 5.00 10.83 2.35
C LEU A 281 4.67 10.61 3.82
N VAL A 282 4.55 11.69 4.60
CA VAL A 282 4.03 11.62 5.96
C VAL A 282 2.53 11.37 5.88
N GLY A 283 2.11 10.16 6.27
CA GLY A 283 0.72 9.75 6.38
C GLY A 283 0.10 10.10 7.74
N PRO A 284 -1.16 9.67 7.96
CA PRO A 284 -1.84 9.86 9.23
C PRO A 284 -1.02 9.34 10.41
N GLU A 285 -1.12 10.03 11.55
CA GLU A 285 -0.42 9.66 12.80
C GLU A 285 1.12 9.60 12.66
N GLY A 286 1.67 10.23 11.61
CA GLY A 286 3.12 10.24 11.34
C GLY A 286 3.65 8.95 10.72
N ALA A 287 2.79 8.10 10.16
CA ALA A 287 3.21 6.88 9.47
C ALA A 287 4.00 7.21 8.19
N PRO A 288 5.16 6.56 7.94
CA PRO A 288 5.88 6.70 6.68
C PRO A 288 5.16 5.95 5.58
N LEU A 289 4.77 6.64 4.50
CA LEU A 289 4.17 6.04 3.31
C LEU A 289 5.21 6.08 2.17
N PRO A 290 6.06 5.04 2.03
CA PRO A 290 6.99 4.94 0.92
C PRO A 290 6.24 4.57 -0.36
N ILE A 291 6.46 5.27 -1.46
CA ILE A 291 5.81 5.03 -2.75
C ILE A 291 6.90 4.94 -3.80
N ARG A 292 7.06 3.80 -4.47
CA ARG A 292 8.06 3.67 -5.53
C ARG A 292 7.56 4.32 -6.80
N MET A 293 8.31 5.30 -7.28
CA MET A 293 7.96 6.15 -8.43
C MET A 293 8.78 5.82 -9.69
N TYR A 294 9.96 5.19 -9.52
CA TYR A 294 10.82 4.71 -10.62
C TYR A 294 11.68 3.47 -10.24
#